data_AF-W0I759-F1
#
_entry.id   AF-W0I759-F1
#
_cell.length_a   1.000
_cell.length_b   1.000
_cell.length_c   1.000
_cell.angle_alpha   90.00
_cell.angle_beta   90.00
_cell.angle_gamma   90.00
#
_symmetry.space_group_name_H-M   'P 1'
#
loop_
_entity.id
_entity.type
_entity.pdbx_description
1 polymer ?
#
loop_
_entity_poly.entity_id
_entity_poly.type
_entity_poly.pdbx_seq_one_letter_code
_entity_poly.pdbx_strand_id
1 'polypeptide(L)'
;MKAKKVIVIHVKDDVEKEEFMKELQKLNLPAFIYVHGKLDSLKINIQGTKDEIKDAIYKIKDIHRRVRSRLYANKRGLYRYTLDDIFREAGVSISAPILLKTLELLGETVELKDNELETSMSWNEIIALTRKLGEYLGDISLQTTRQIREVALPLAIVFNIDPEEILDLMIELGVAEYKEDKFKYELVKNKEQAMEIMLKYLVGEGNED
;
A
#
# COMPACT_ATOMS: atom_id res chain seq x y z
N MET A 1 30.73 24.92 12.67
CA MET A 1 31.53 25.11 11.43
C MET A 1 30.74 24.54 10.26
N LYS A 2 30.46 25.32 9.21
CA LYS A 2 29.77 24.82 8.00
C LYS A 2 30.75 23.96 7.21
N ALA A 3 30.33 22.75 6.85
CA ALA A 3 31.10 21.80 6.06
C ALA A 3 30.42 21.54 4.71
N LYS A 4 31.14 20.92 3.79
CA LYS A 4 30.63 20.48 2.50
C LYS A 4 30.97 19.00 2.31
N LYS A 5 30.01 18.23 1.83
CA LYS A 5 30.21 16.83 1.43
C LYS A 5 29.59 16.60 0.06
N VAL A 6 30.25 15.75 -0.72
CA VAL A 6 29.74 15.31 -2.03
C VAL A 6 29.58 13.81 -1.97
N ILE A 7 28.43 13.34 -2.44
CA ILE A 7 28.14 11.92 -2.64
C ILE A 7 27.74 11.69 -4.10
N VAL A 8 27.90 10.45 -4.56
CA VAL A 8 27.46 10.00 -5.88
C VAL A 8 26.50 8.84 -5.67
N ILE A 9 25.34 8.92 -6.30
CA ILE A 9 24.34 7.86 -6.33
C ILE A 9 24.29 7.31 -7.76
N HIS A 10 24.43 6.01 -7.91
CA HIS A 10 24.30 5.33 -9.21
C HIS A 10 22.89 4.78 -9.38
N VAL A 11 22.28 5.08 -10.51
CA VAL A 11 20.94 4.65 -10.91
C VAL A 11 21.04 3.68 -12.08
N LYS A 12 20.09 2.77 -12.20
CA LYS A 12 20.09 1.70 -13.21
C LYS A 12 19.65 2.21 -14.58
N ASP A 13 18.66 3.10 -14.62
CA ASP A 13 18.10 3.68 -15.84
C ASP A 13 17.53 5.09 -15.59
N ASP A 14 17.01 5.71 -16.65
CA ASP A 14 16.43 7.06 -16.59
C ASP A 14 15.13 7.11 -15.76
N VAL A 15 14.39 6.00 -15.64
CA VAL A 15 13.18 5.93 -14.81
C VAL A 15 13.53 6.00 -13.33
N GLU A 16 14.53 5.23 -12.89
CA GLU A 16 15.03 5.32 -11.51
C GLU A 16 15.58 6.71 -11.21
N LYS A 17 16.26 7.32 -12.19
CA LYS A 17 16.79 8.68 -12.06
C LYS A 17 15.68 9.71 -11.86
N GLU A 18 14.63 9.65 -12.67
CA GLU A 18 13.49 10.58 -12.60
C GLU A 18 12.74 10.43 -11.27
N GLU A 19 12.39 9.20 -10.89
CA GLU A 19 11.67 8.93 -9.64
C GLU A 19 12.51 9.33 -8.42
N PHE A 20 13.81 9.07 -8.45
CA PHE A 20 14.71 9.49 -7.38
C PHE A 20 14.81 11.01 -7.27
N MET A 21 14.88 11.73 -8.39
CA MET A 21 14.86 13.19 -8.40
C MET A 21 13.54 13.76 -7.87
N LYS A 22 12.41 13.17 -8.24
CA LYS A 22 11.07 13.56 -7.76
C LYS A 22 10.97 13.44 -6.24
N GLU A 23 11.45 12.34 -5.66
CA GLU A 23 11.46 12.15 -4.21
C GLU A 23 12.48 13.05 -3.50
N LEU A 24 13.64 13.32 -4.10
CA LEU A 24 14.61 14.26 -3.56
C LEU A 24 14.07 15.69 -3.47
N GLN A 25 13.25 16.13 -4.42
CA GLN A 25 12.62 17.46 -4.38
C GLN A 25 11.63 17.63 -3.23
N LYS A 26 11.05 16.53 -2.72
CA LYS A 26 10.14 16.54 -1.57
C LYS A 26 10.87 16.67 -0.24
N LEU A 27 12.21 16.55 -0.22
CA LEU A 27 13.00 16.70 1.01
C LEU A 27 12.95 18.13 1.52
N ASN A 28 12.36 18.31 2.69
CA ASN A 28 12.50 19.53 3.47
C ASN A 28 13.63 19.34 4.51
N LEU A 29 14.83 19.85 4.20
CA LEU A 29 16.01 19.73 5.07
C LEU A 29 16.67 21.09 5.31
N PRO A 30 17.26 21.32 6.51
CA PRO A 30 18.05 22.52 6.78
C PRO A 30 19.32 22.62 5.93
N ALA A 31 19.85 21.49 5.47
CA ALA A 31 21.04 21.44 4.62
C ALA A 31 20.74 21.91 3.20
N PHE A 32 21.66 22.68 2.61
CA PHE A 32 21.58 23.05 1.20
C PHE A 32 22.02 21.87 0.33
N ILE A 33 21.14 21.43 -0.59
CA ILE A 33 21.36 20.29 -1.48
C ILE A 33 21.36 20.77 -2.93
N TYR A 34 22.42 20.43 -3.66
CA TYR A 34 22.51 20.67 -5.10
C TYR A 34 22.83 19.38 -5.85
N VAL A 35 21.99 19.02 -6.82
CA VAL A 35 22.11 17.77 -7.58
C VAL A 35 22.54 18.05 -9.02
N HIS A 36 23.58 17.36 -9.49
CA HIS A 36 23.95 17.34 -10.91
C HIS A 36 23.72 15.95 -11.47
N GLY A 37 22.89 15.84 -12.51
CA GLY A 37 22.74 14.62 -13.29
C GLY A 37 23.91 14.38 -14.23
N LYS A 38 24.46 13.18 -14.18
CA LYS A 38 25.24 12.54 -15.25
C LYS A 38 24.45 11.32 -15.74
N LEU A 39 24.86 10.71 -16.86
CA LEU A 39 24.14 9.60 -17.52
C LEU A 39 23.48 8.62 -16.53
N ASP A 40 24.30 7.83 -15.82
CA ASP A 40 23.92 6.75 -14.90
C ASP A 40 24.06 7.13 -13.41
N SER A 41 24.29 8.41 -13.12
CA SER A 41 24.69 8.83 -11.78
C SER A 41 24.28 10.26 -11.43
N LEU A 42 23.99 10.49 -10.16
CA LEU A 42 23.64 11.77 -9.60
C LEU A 42 24.71 12.20 -8.59
N LYS A 43 25.38 13.32 -8.89
CA LYS A 43 26.36 13.94 -7.99
C LYS A 43 25.62 14.93 -7.09
N ILE A 44 25.49 14.59 -5.82
CA ILE A 44 24.74 15.39 -4.84
C ILE A 44 25.73 16.09 -3.92
N ASN A 45 25.67 17.42 -3.91
CA ASN A 45 26.46 18.29 -3.04
C ASN A 45 25.60 18.71 -1.87
N ILE A 46 26.10 18.53 -0.65
CA ILE A 46 25.40 18.82 0.59
C ILE A 46 26.26 19.78 1.41
N GLN A 47 25.66 20.87 1.87
CA GLN A 47 26.32 21.89 2.68
C GLN A 47 25.50 22.20 3.94
N GLY A 48 26.13 22.14 5.10
CA GLY A 48 25.47 22.30 6.40
C GLY A 48 26.42 22.08 7.57
N THR A 49 25.88 21.90 8.77
CA THR A 49 26.62 21.37 9.91
C THR A 49 26.96 19.89 9.70
N LYS A 50 27.88 19.34 10.52
CA LYS A 50 28.27 17.92 10.41
C LYS A 50 27.08 16.98 10.61
N ASP A 51 26.18 17.32 11.54
CA ASP A 51 24.99 16.52 11.84
C ASP A 51 23.92 16.63 10.75
N GLU A 52 23.67 17.85 10.25
CA GLU A 52 22.77 18.08 9.10
C GLU A 52 23.23 17.31 7.85
N ILE A 53 24.54 17.31 7.57
CA ILE A 53 25.09 16.56 6.44
C ILE A 53 24.88 15.06 6.64
N LYS A 54 25.08 14.55 7.86
CA LYS A 54 24.90 13.12 8.16
C LYS A 54 23.44 12.70 7.99
N ASP A 55 22.50 13.49 8.51
CA ASP A 55 21.07 13.27 8.36
C ASP A 55 20.63 13.31 6.89
N ALA A 56 21.08 14.33 6.14
CA ALA A 56 20.79 14.45 4.71
C ALA A 56 21.30 13.24 3.92
N ILE A 57 22.54 12.77 4.16
CA ILE A 57 23.09 11.59 3.50
C ILE A 57 22.26 10.34 3.82
N TYR A 58 21.85 10.16 5.07
CA TYR A 58 21.00 9.04 5.47
C TYR A 58 19.68 9.04 4.70
N LYS A 59 18.98 10.18 4.70
CA LYS A 59 17.70 10.35 4.00
C LYS A 59 17.82 10.17 2.49
N ILE A 60 18.86 10.72 1.86
CA ILE A 60 19.11 10.55 0.42
C ILE A 60 19.33 9.08 0.08
N LYS A 61 20.11 8.35 0.87
CA LYS A 61 20.35 6.91 0.65
C LYS A 61 19.09 6.08 0.88
N ASP A 62 18.30 6.45 1.89
CA ASP A 62 17.02 5.81 2.17
C ASP A 62 16.04 5.98 0.99
N ILE A 63 15.89 7.21 0.47
CA ILE A 63 15.06 7.46 -0.71
C ILE A 63 15.53 6.62 -1.90
N HIS A 64 16.83 6.59 -2.16
CA HIS A 64 17.37 5.79 -3.27
C HIS A 64 17.02 4.32 -3.12
N ARG A 65 17.15 3.77 -1.91
CA ARG A 65 16.76 2.39 -1.60
C ARG A 65 15.26 2.18 -1.83
N ARG A 66 14.40 3.08 -1.33
CA ARG A 66 12.93 2.97 -1.49
C ARG A 66 12.50 3.03 -2.96
N VAL A 67 13.04 3.98 -3.73
CA VAL A 67 12.76 4.09 -5.17
C VAL A 67 13.17 2.82 -5.90
N ARG A 68 14.37 2.30 -5.62
CA ARG A 68 14.86 1.08 -6.25
C ARG A 68 13.99 -0.13 -5.90
N SER A 69 13.64 -0.33 -4.63
CA SER A 69 12.80 -1.47 -4.22
C SER A 69 11.36 -1.40 -4.73
N ARG A 70 10.88 -0.19 -5.04
CA ARG A 70 9.57 0.02 -5.66
C ARG A 70 9.58 -0.28 -7.16
N LEU A 71 10.66 0.08 -7.85
CA LEU A 71 10.78 -0.10 -9.30
C LEU A 71 11.24 -1.50 -9.70
N TYR A 72 12.00 -2.18 -8.85
CA TYR A 72 12.60 -3.46 -9.18
C TYR A 72 12.37 -4.47 -8.09
N ALA A 73 11.82 -5.61 -8.50
CA ALA A 73 11.71 -6.77 -7.65
C ALA A 73 13.09 -7.25 -7.17
N ASN A 74 13.12 -7.76 -5.95
CA ASN A 74 14.27 -8.45 -5.39
C ASN A 74 14.49 -9.82 -6.06
N LYS A 75 15.50 -10.57 -5.63
CA LYS A 75 15.80 -11.91 -6.18
C LYS A 75 14.68 -12.95 -5.99
N ARG A 76 13.74 -12.70 -5.08
CA ARG A 76 12.54 -13.53 -4.84
C ARG A 76 11.35 -13.11 -5.73
N GLY A 77 11.50 -12.09 -6.57
CA GLY A 77 10.40 -11.53 -7.35
C GLY A 77 9.50 -10.57 -6.57
N LEU A 78 9.92 -10.10 -5.40
CA LEU A 78 9.10 -9.23 -4.54
C LEU A 78 9.57 -7.78 -4.60
N TYR A 79 8.61 -6.88 -4.72
CA TYR A 79 8.79 -5.44 -4.55
C TYR A 79 8.61 -5.05 -3.09
N ARG A 80 9.08 -3.85 -2.72
CA ARG A 80 8.89 -3.32 -1.37
C ARG A 80 8.36 -1.89 -1.39
N TYR A 81 7.34 -1.66 -0.56
CA TYR A 81 6.64 -0.38 -0.42
C TYR A 81 6.42 -0.04 1.05
N THR A 82 6.20 1.23 1.37
CA THR A 82 5.54 1.58 2.64
C THR A 82 4.04 1.70 2.41
N LEU A 83 3.23 1.34 3.40
CA LEU A 83 1.77 1.52 3.28
C LEU A 83 1.39 2.99 3.07
N ASP A 84 2.12 3.91 3.70
CA ASP A 84 1.91 5.35 3.54
C ASP A 84 2.16 5.81 2.10
N ASP A 85 3.18 5.28 1.43
CA ASP A 85 3.44 5.57 0.02
C ASP A 85 2.28 5.08 -0.85
N ILE A 86 1.78 3.86 -0.61
CA ILE A 86 0.66 3.26 -1.36
C ILE A 86 -0.60 4.12 -1.19
N PHE A 87 -0.99 4.41 0.04
CA PHE A 87 -2.21 5.16 0.35
C PHE A 87 -2.15 6.59 -0.19
N ARG A 88 -1.00 7.24 -0.08
CA ARG A 88 -0.79 8.59 -0.60
C ARG A 88 -0.89 8.65 -2.12
N GLU A 89 -0.28 7.71 -2.85
CA GLU A 89 -0.32 7.69 -4.31
C GLU A 89 -1.68 7.23 -4.85
N ALA A 90 -2.34 6.32 -4.14
CA ALA A 90 -3.72 5.92 -4.44
C ALA A 90 -4.71 7.05 -4.15
N GLY A 91 -4.40 7.96 -3.23
CA GLY A 91 -5.30 9.06 -2.83
C GLY A 91 -6.43 8.61 -1.91
N VAL A 92 -6.25 7.50 -1.19
CA VAL A 92 -7.28 6.86 -0.37
C VAL A 92 -6.74 6.54 1.02
N SER A 93 -7.63 6.46 2.01
CA SER A 93 -7.29 6.03 3.37
C SER A 93 -8.09 4.79 3.73
N ILE A 94 -7.46 3.62 3.56
CA ILE A 94 -8.03 2.32 3.93
C ILE A 94 -7.23 1.70 5.07
N SER A 95 -7.82 0.76 5.80
CA SER A 95 -7.07 0.06 6.85
C SER A 95 -6.09 -0.94 6.23
N ALA A 96 -4.88 -1.03 6.78
CA ALA A 96 -3.88 -2.00 6.34
C ALA A 96 -4.41 -3.46 6.28
N PRO A 97 -5.20 -3.94 7.25
CA PRO A 97 -5.77 -5.29 7.18
C PRO A 97 -6.62 -5.56 5.93
N ILE A 98 -7.33 -4.56 5.39
CA ILE A 98 -8.11 -4.72 4.16
C ILE A 98 -7.18 -5.01 2.99
N LEU A 99 -6.15 -4.18 2.77
CA LEU A 99 -5.20 -4.35 1.67
C LEU A 99 -4.47 -5.69 1.78
N LEU A 100 -3.94 -6.01 2.96
CA LEU A 100 -3.20 -7.27 3.18
C LEU A 100 -4.07 -8.49 2.90
N LYS A 101 -5.30 -8.51 3.41
CA LYS A 101 -6.19 -9.64 3.21
C LYS A 101 -6.61 -9.78 1.75
N THR A 102 -6.82 -8.66 1.06
CA THR A 102 -7.13 -8.66 -0.37
C THR A 102 -5.99 -9.26 -1.18
N LEU A 103 -4.74 -8.82 -0.93
CA LEU A 103 -3.55 -9.38 -1.59
C LEU A 103 -3.38 -10.89 -1.31
N GLU A 104 -3.56 -11.31 -0.05
CA GLU A 104 -3.49 -12.72 0.34
C GLU A 104 -4.52 -13.58 -0.43
N LEU A 105 -5.77 -13.11 -0.53
CA LEU A 105 -6.84 -13.82 -1.23
C LEU A 105 -6.67 -13.83 -2.76
N LEU A 106 -6.00 -12.84 -3.33
CA LEU A 106 -5.58 -12.83 -4.74
C LEU A 106 -4.41 -13.79 -5.03
N GLY A 107 -3.84 -14.44 -4.00
CA GLY A 107 -2.71 -15.35 -4.14
C GLY A 107 -1.36 -14.66 -4.24
N GLU A 108 -1.28 -13.36 -3.92
CA GLU A 108 -0.03 -12.63 -3.90
C GLU A 108 0.85 -13.08 -2.72
N THR A 109 2.16 -13.04 -2.91
CA THR A 109 3.08 -13.12 -1.76
C THR A 109 2.97 -11.81 -0.99
N VAL A 110 2.78 -11.88 0.33
CA VAL A 110 2.58 -10.71 1.19
C VAL A 110 3.37 -10.88 2.48
N GLU A 111 4.29 -9.96 2.74
CA GLU A 111 5.02 -9.88 4.02
C GLU A 111 4.96 -8.43 4.52
N LEU A 112 4.39 -8.19 5.71
CA LEU A 112 4.40 -6.86 6.32
C LEU A 112 5.34 -6.84 7.54
N LYS A 113 6.30 -5.92 7.53
CA LYS A 113 7.20 -5.67 8.66
C LYS A 113 7.46 -4.18 8.84
N ASP A 114 7.25 -3.65 10.05
CA ASP A 114 7.57 -2.25 10.40
C ASP A 114 7.00 -1.21 9.39
N ASN A 115 5.76 -1.43 8.92
CA ASN A 115 5.07 -0.65 7.87
C ASN A 115 5.62 -0.81 6.44
N GLU A 116 6.64 -1.64 6.23
CA GLU A 116 7.11 -2.05 4.91
C GLU A 116 6.37 -3.31 4.45
N LEU A 117 5.63 -3.19 3.35
CA LEU A 117 5.00 -4.29 2.63
C LEU A 117 5.97 -4.81 1.56
N GLU A 118 6.30 -6.10 1.61
CA GLU A 118 6.85 -6.84 0.48
C GLU A 118 5.77 -7.65 -0.22
N THR A 119 5.68 -7.51 -1.54
CA THR A 119 4.70 -8.26 -2.33
C THR A 119 5.15 -8.53 -3.76
N SER A 120 4.60 -9.57 -4.39
CA SER A 120 4.81 -9.87 -5.82
C SER A 120 4.10 -8.86 -6.74
N MET A 121 3.09 -8.13 -6.25
CA MET A 121 2.34 -7.15 -7.02
C MET A 121 3.17 -5.89 -7.33
N SER A 122 3.15 -5.44 -8.58
CA SER A 122 3.90 -4.25 -9.00
C SER A 122 3.26 -2.95 -8.49
N TRP A 123 4.02 -1.85 -8.55
CA TRP A 123 3.57 -0.55 -8.03
C TRP A 123 2.27 -0.09 -8.68
N ASN A 124 2.16 -0.16 -10.01
CA ASN A 124 0.97 0.33 -10.71
C ASN A 124 -0.27 -0.51 -10.37
N GLU A 125 -0.10 -1.83 -10.25
CA GLU A 125 -1.17 -2.77 -9.90
C GLU A 125 -1.66 -2.54 -8.47
N ILE A 126 -0.75 -2.41 -7.49
CA ILE A 126 -1.15 -2.21 -6.09
C ILE A 126 -1.83 -0.84 -5.89
N ILE A 127 -1.40 0.19 -6.61
CA ILE A 127 -2.07 1.50 -6.58
C ILE A 127 -3.48 1.40 -7.18
N ALA A 128 -3.66 0.71 -8.31
CA ALA A 128 -4.97 0.49 -8.91
C ALA A 128 -5.90 -0.32 -7.99
N LEU A 129 -5.39 -1.40 -7.39
CA LEU A 129 -6.11 -2.21 -6.40
C LEU A 129 -6.56 -1.35 -5.20
N THR A 130 -5.63 -0.55 -4.66
CA THR A 130 -5.91 0.30 -3.49
C THR A 130 -6.95 1.37 -3.83
N ARG A 131 -6.92 1.95 -5.04
CA ARG A 131 -7.96 2.88 -5.51
C ARG A 131 -9.33 2.21 -5.56
N LYS A 132 -9.44 1.02 -6.18
CA LYS A 132 -10.69 0.26 -6.24
C LYS A 132 -11.24 -0.07 -4.84
N LEU A 133 -10.36 -0.46 -3.90
CA LEU A 133 -10.72 -0.65 -2.50
C LEU A 133 -11.25 0.63 -1.84
N GLY A 134 -10.70 1.79 -2.19
CA GLY A 134 -11.15 3.09 -1.69
C GLY A 134 -12.52 3.50 -2.26
N GLU A 135 -12.78 3.20 -3.53
CA GLU A 135 -14.08 3.38 -4.18
C GLU A 135 -15.14 2.53 -3.47
N TYR A 136 -14.90 1.23 -3.36
CA TYR A 136 -15.81 0.29 -2.68
C TYR A 136 -16.03 0.64 -1.21
N LEU A 137 -14.98 1.12 -0.53
CA LEU A 137 -15.12 1.63 0.83
C LEU A 137 -16.07 2.83 0.88
N GLY A 138 -16.00 3.73 -0.09
CA GLY A 138 -16.89 4.89 -0.21
C GLY A 138 -18.36 4.48 -0.16
N ASP A 139 -18.71 3.47 -0.96
CA ASP A 139 -20.07 2.95 -1.13
C ASP A 139 -20.68 2.46 0.20
N ILE A 140 -19.93 1.65 0.95
CA ILE A 140 -20.46 1.02 2.18
C ILE A 140 -20.06 1.73 3.49
N SER A 141 -19.25 2.79 3.43
CA SER A 141 -18.61 3.37 4.63
C SER A 141 -19.59 3.91 5.68
N LEU A 142 -20.74 4.45 5.28
CA LEU A 142 -21.66 5.07 6.24
C LEU A 142 -22.41 4.03 7.07
N GLN A 143 -22.65 2.86 6.48
CA GLN A 143 -23.49 1.80 7.04
C GLN A 143 -22.67 0.68 7.68
N THR A 144 -21.35 0.66 7.52
CA THR A 144 -20.54 -0.47 7.99
C THR A 144 -19.60 -0.11 9.13
N THR A 145 -19.42 -1.04 10.07
CA THR A 145 -18.32 -0.99 11.04
C THR A 145 -16.99 -1.34 10.38
N ARG A 146 -15.88 -1.02 11.06
CA ARG A 146 -14.54 -1.40 10.59
C ARG A 146 -14.40 -2.91 10.34
N GLN A 147 -14.96 -3.74 11.23
CA GLN A 147 -14.82 -5.19 11.11
C GLN A 147 -15.58 -5.75 9.90
N ILE A 148 -16.77 -5.21 9.61
CA ILE A 148 -17.50 -5.55 8.38
C ILE A 148 -16.66 -5.23 7.15
N ARG A 149 -16.06 -4.04 7.07
CA ARG A 149 -15.21 -3.64 5.93
C ARG A 149 -13.98 -4.52 5.75
N GLU A 150 -13.39 -4.99 6.84
CA GLU A 150 -12.25 -5.92 6.81
C GLU A 150 -12.63 -7.32 6.30
N VAL A 151 -13.93 -7.64 6.18
CA VAL A 151 -14.44 -8.87 5.56
C VAL A 151 -14.97 -8.59 4.16
N ALA A 152 -15.89 -7.64 4.04
CA ALA A 152 -16.64 -7.39 2.82
C ALA A 152 -15.75 -6.89 1.67
N LEU A 153 -14.84 -5.94 1.93
CA LEU A 153 -14.05 -5.31 0.86
C LEU A 153 -13.06 -6.28 0.19
N PRO A 154 -12.28 -7.10 0.93
CA PRO A 154 -11.44 -8.11 0.29
C PRO A 154 -12.25 -9.07 -0.59
N LEU A 155 -13.42 -9.53 -0.13
CA LEU A 155 -14.26 -10.45 -0.88
C LEU A 155 -14.85 -9.79 -2.14
N ALA A 156 -15.39 -8.58 -2.02
CA ALA A 156 -15.93 -7.82 -3.14
C ALA A 156 -14.89 -7.67 -4.26
N ILE A 157 -13.64 -7.39 -3.91
CA ILE A 157 -12.55 -7.28 -4.90
C ILE A 157 -12.20 -8.64 -5.51
N VAL A 158 -11.97 -9.66 -4.69
CA VAL A 158 -11.47 -10.97 -5.13
C VAL A 158 -12.47 -11.68 -6.02
N PHE A 159 -13.76 -11.61 -5.69
CA PHE A 159 -14.84 -12.23 -6.46
C PHE A 159 -15.47 -11.30 -7.49
N ASN A 160 -15.02 -10.03 -7.56
CA ASN A 160 -15.57 -8.99 -8.43
C ASN A 160 -17.09 -8.83 -8.27
N ILE A 161 -17.54 -8.78 -7.02
CA ILE A 161 -18.93 -8.59 -6.60
C ILE A 161 -19.07 -7.18 -6.03
N ASP A 162 -20.27 -6.60 -6.15
CA ASP A 162 -20.55 -5.31 -5.54
C ASP A 162 -20.44 -5.39 -4.00
N PRO A 163 -19.86 -4.37 -3.32
CA PRO A 163 -19.77 -4.36 -1.87
C PRO A 163 -21.11 -4.50 -1.14
N GLU A 164 -22.20 -3.95 -1.67
CA GLU A 164 -23.55 -4.06 -1.09
C GLU A 164 -24.08 -5.49 -1.23
N GLU A 165 -23.88 -6.13 -2.38
CA GLU A 165 -24.24 -7.54 -2.58
C GLU A 165 -23.49 -8.47 -1.60
N ILE A 166 -22.21 -8.17 -1.30
CA ILE A 166 -21.48 -8.90 -0.26
C ILE A 166 -22.10 -8.69 1.13
N LEU A 167 -22.61 -7.50 1.45
CA LEU A 167 -23.29 -7.26 2.74
C LEU A 167 -24.59 -8.03 2.86
N ASP A 168 -25.36 -8.12 1.78
CA ASP A 168 -26.60 -8.90 1.74
C ASP A 168 -26.31 -10.39 1.94
N LEU A 169 -25.32 -10.93 1.23
CA LEU A 169 -24.83 -12.30 1.44
C LEU A 169 -24.36 -12.54 2.88
N MET A 170 -23.70 -11.56 3.50
CA MET A 170 -23.29 -11.66 4.90
C MET A 170 -24.49 -11.77 5.87
N ILE A 171 -25.62 -11.12 5.56
CA ILE A 171 -26.87 -11.27 6.32
C ILE A 171 -27.50 -12.64 6.07
N GLU A 172 -27.62 -13.04 4.81
CA GLU A 172 -28.23 -14.32 4.43
C GLU A 172 -27.52 -15.52 5.08
N LEU A 173 -26.19 -15.47 5.15
CA LEU A 173 -25.37 -16.49 5.80
C LEU A 173 -25.29 -16.35 7.33
N GLY A 174 -25.97 -15.35 7.91
CA GLY A 174 -26.03 -15.12 9.35
C GLY A 174 -24.67 -14.78 9.98
N VAL A 175 -23.75 -14.18 9.21
CA VAL A 175 -22.45 -13.71 9.71
C VAL A 175 -22.47 -12.22 10.07
N ALA A 176 -23.44 -11.47 9.53
CA ALA A 176 -23.74 -10.10 9.89
C ALA A 176 -25.24 -9.89 10.16
N GLU A 177 -25.55 -8.80 10.82
CA GLU A 177 -26.92 -8.32 11.03
C GLU A 177 -26.98 -6.81 10.80
N TYR A 178 -28.11 -6.34 10.28
CA TYR A 178 -28.39 -4.91 10.17
C TYR A 178 -29.08 -4.41 11.45
N LYS A 179 -28.44 -3.48 12.15
CA LYS A 179 -28.96 -2.82 13.35
C LYS A 179 -29.77 -1.59 12.94
N GLU A 180 -31.10 -1.74 12.89
CA GLU A 180 -32.01 -0.64 12.53
C GLU A 180 -31.85 0.59 13.44
N ASP A 181 -31.58 0.39 14.73
CA ASP A 181 -31.41 1.47 15.70
C ASP A 181 -30.15 2.32 15.43
N LYS A 182 -29.13 1.73 14.79
CA LYS A 182 -27.86 2.39 14.47
C LYS A 182 -27.69 2.70 12.98
N PHE A 183 -28.57 2.17 12.14
CA PHE A 183 -28.42 2.13 10.68
C PHE A 183 -27.06 1.55 10.26
N LYS A 184 -26.65 0.44 10.89
CA LYS A 184 -25.34 -0.17 10.65
C LYS A 184 -25.34 -1.69 10.59
N TYR A 185 -24.50 -2.23 9.73
CA TYR A 185 -24.12 -3.63 9.72
C TYR A 185 -23.10 -3.91 10.83
N GLU A 186 -23.39 -4.92 11.65
CA GLU A 186 -22.51 -5.44 12.69
C GLU A 186 -22.26 -6.94 12.47
N LEU A 187 -21.03 -7.40 12.77
CA LEU A 187 -20.72 -8.83 12.69
C LEU A 187 -21.36 -9.57 13.87
N VAL A 188 -21.98 -10.71 13.58
CA VAL A 188 -22.53 -11.62 14.60
C VAL A 188 -21.48 -12.64 15.06
N LYS A 189 -20.46 -12.87 14.24
CA LYS A 189 -19.33 -13.79 14.50
C LYS A 189 -18.03 -13.00 14.53
N ASN A 190 -16.94 -13.63 15.00
CA ASN A 190 -15.64 -12.98 14.83
C ASN A 190 -15.26 -12.88 13.34
N LYS A 191 -14.35 -11.97 13.03
CA LYS A 191 -13.97 -11.60 11.67
C LYS A 191 -13.46 -12.79 10.87
N GLU A 192 -12.62 -13.63 11.49
CA GLU A 192 -11.99 -14.78 10.87
C GLU A 192 -13.04 -15.85 10.50
N GLN A 193 -13.99 -16.11 11.39
CA GLN A 193 -15.12 -17.02 11.13
C GLN A 193 -16.04 -16.51 10.03
N ALA A 194 -16.37 -15.21 10.05
CA ALA A 194 -17.19 -14.60 9.01
C ALA A 194 -16.52 -14.75 7.63
N MET A 195 -15.22 -14.41 7.54
CA MET A 195 -14.42 -14.59 6.32
C MET A 195 -14.43 -16.05 5.85
N GLU A 196 -14.22 -17.02 6.75
CA GLU A 196 -14.19 -18.44 6.39
C GLU A 196 -15.54 -18.92 5.83
N ILE A 197 -16.66 -18.54 6.46
CA ILE A 197 -18.01 -18.90 5.99
C ILE A 197 -18.28 -18.30 4.62
N MET A 198 -17.99 -17.01 4.44
CA MET A 198 -18.18 -16.32 3.16
C MET A 198 -17.32 -16.95 2.05
N LEU A 199 -16.06 -17.25 2.33
CA LEU A 199 -15.18 -17.91 1.35
C LEU A 199 -15.68 -19.30 0.96
N LYS A 200 -16.15 -20.11 1.93
CA LYS A 200 -16.73 -21.43 1.62
C LYS A 200 -17.93 -21.32 0.70
N TYR A 201 -18.79 -20.33 0.92
CA TYR A 201 -19.95 -20.08 0.08
C TYR A 201 -19.53 -19.63 -1.33
N LEU A 202 -18.73 -18.56 -1.43
CA LEU A 202 -18.32 -17.95 -2.71
C LEU A 202 -17.45 -18.87 -3.58
N VAL A 203 -16.62 -19.74 -2.97
CA VAL A 203 -15.85 -20.76 -3.71
C VAL A 203 -16.69 -22.00 -4.01
N GLY A 204 -17.68 -22.30 -3.18
CA GLY A 204 -18.57 -23.45 -3.33
C GLY A 204 -19.53 -23.31 -4.50
N GLU A 205 -20.14 -22.15 -4.69
CA GLU A 205 -21.02 -21.87 -5.84
C GLU A 205 -20.25 -21.69 -7.14
N GLY A 206 -18.97 -21.30 -7.09
CA GLY A 206 -18.12 -21.18 -8.29
C GLY A 206 -17.77 -22.50 -8.99
N ASN A 207 -18.23 -23.64 -8.48
CA ASN A 207 -18.03 -24.97 -9.07
C ASN A 207 -19.34 -25.64 -9.53
N GLU A 208 -20.47 -24.93 -9.50
CA GLU A 208 -21.72 -25.39 -10.10
C GLU A 208 -21.99 -24.65 -11.42
N ASP A 209 -21.15 -24.88 -12.43
CA ASP A 209 -21.46 -24.65 -13.85
C ASP A 209 -20.56 -25.50 -14.78
#